data_AF-A0A1Q7ATV7-F1
#
_entry.id   AF-A0A1Q7ATV7-F1
#
_cell.length_a   1.000
_cell.length_b   1.000
_cell.length_c   1.000
_cell.angle_alpha   90.00
_cell.angle_beta   90.00
_cell.angle_gamma   90.00
#
_symmetry.space_group_name_H-M   'P 1'
#
loop_
_entity.id
_entity.type
_entity.pdbx_description
1 polymer ?
#
loop_
_entity_poly.entity_id
_entity_poly.type
_entity_poly.pdbx_seq_one_letter_code
_entity_poly.pdbx_strand_id
1 'polypeptide(L)'
;MDVRAVFSWSYRRLGAGAARLFRLLGPHPGPDIGVPAAASLAGVPVAEARAHLAELARAHLVEKHPVEGDSRSRYRCHDLLRTYATELSGTADTEAGRRAATHRVLDHYLHTATAAALLLYPHRHSIDLAPLQPGAAPAGLATVAEANVHGDMAEAFGLAGRYREAVAENQRALELHRAIGNRVGEAGALNGIGWYSALLGEYERALECCQAGLAVQVELGDRHSQGNTLDSIGYAQHHLGRYADAVESYEAALVALRETGDRYNEAVTLGHLGDTRAAAGDHAAARASWERARAVLDDLNHPDAAQFTVKLRELDRVP
;
A
#
# COMPACT_ATOMS: atom_id res chain seq x y z
N MET A 1 -20.43 43.50 -19.47
CA MET A 1 -20.39 42.11 -19.97
C MET A 1 -21.10 41.26 -18.94
N ASP A 2 -22.20 40.60 -19.32
CA ASP A 2 -23.00 39.80 -18.37
C ASP A 2 -22.20 38.54 -17.98
N VAL A 3 -21.92 38.38 -16.68
CA VAL A 3 -21.18 37.24 -16.12
C VAL A 3 -21.85 35.91 -16.50
N ARG A 4 -23.18 35.89 -16.64
CA ARG A 4 -23.94 34.72 -17.10
C ARG A 4 -23.62 34.35 -18.54
N ALA A 5 -23.43 35.35 -19.41
CA ALA A 5 -23.08 35.10 -20.80
C ALA A 5 -21.73 34.39 -20.90
N VAL A 6 -20.75 34.78 -20.09
CA VAL A 6 -19.41 34.14 -20.04
C VAL A 6 -19.51 32.70 -19.56
N PHE A 7 -20.23 32.43 -18.46
CA PHE A 7 -20.42 31.07 -17.96
C PHE A 7 -21.16 30.16 -18.95
N SER A 8 -22.14 30.72 -19.67
CA SER A 8 -22.88 29.97 -20.69
C SER A 8 -22.00 29.49 -21.85
N TRP A 9 -20.93 30.21 -22.17
CA TRP A 9 -19.98 29.83 -23.24
C TRP A 9 -19.12 28.64 -22.79
N SER A 10 -18.59 28.67 -21.57
CA SER A 10 -17.86 27.53 -21.00
C SER A 10 -18.75 26.30 -20.86
N TYR A 11 -19.99 26.49 -20.38
CA TYR A 11 -20.95 25.40 -20.20
C TYR A 11 -21.36 24.71 -21.51
N ARG A 12 -21.63 25.48 -22.58
CA ARG A 12 -22.03 24.91 -23.89
C ARG A 12 -20.95 24.07 -24.56
N ARG A 13 -19.69 24.18 -24.15
CA ARG A 13 -18.56 23.41 -24.69
C ARG A 13 -18.33 22.09 -23.97
N LEU A 14 -19.06 21.83 -22.88
CA LEU A 14 -18.93 20.61 -22.10
C LEU A 14 -19.59 19.41 -22.81
N GLY A 15 -19.01 18.24 -22.63
CA GLY A 15 -19.68 16.97 -22.89
C GLY A 15 -20.91 16.79 -21.99
N ALA A 16 -21.86 15.96 -22.43
CA ALA A 16 -23.14 15.77 -21.73
C ALA A 16 -22.97 15.34 -20.26
N GLY A 17 -21.99 14.47 -19.98
CA GLY A 17 -21.68 14.01 -18.62
C GLY A 17 -21.12 15.11 -17.72
N ALA A 18 -20.14 15.88 -18.19
CA ALA A 18 -19.58 17.01 -17.46
C ALA A 18 -20.60 18.13 -17.24
N ALA A 19 -21.41 18.44 -18.25
CA ALA A 19 -22.50 19.40 -18.14
C ALA A 19 -23.53 18.98 -17.07
N ARG A 20 -23.89 17.68 -17.05
CA ARG A 20 -24.78 17.13 -16.03
C ARG A 20 -24.16 17.18 -14.64
N LEU A 21 -22.89 16.79 -14.50
CA LEU A 21 -22.19 16.87 -13.21
C LEU A 21 -22.14 18.33 -12.70
N PHE A 22 -21.84 19.30 -13.55
CA PHE A 22 -21.84 20.72 -13.18
C PHE A 22 -23.19 21.17 -12.60
N ARG A 23 -24.30 20.82 -13.27
CA ARG A 23 -25.64 21.14 -12.76
C ARG A 23 -25.91 20.52 -11.39
N LEU A 24 -25.52 19.25 -11.19
CA LEU A 24 -25.69 18.55 -9.93
C LEU A 24 -24.80 19.10 -8.79
N LEU A 25 -23.67 19.75 -9.10
CA LEU A 25 -22.82 20.42 -8.12
C LEU A 25 -23.45 21.69 -7.53
N GLY A 26 -24.40 22.31 -8.24
CA GLY A 26 -25.15 23.47 -7.74
C GLY A 26 -25.77 23.21 -6.36
N PRO A 27 -26.70 22.24 -6.24
CA PRO A 27 -27.37 21.91 -4.99
C PRO A 27 -26.57 21.00 -4.04
N HIS A 28 -25.30 20.69 -4.34
CA HIS A 28 -24.46 19.82 -3.50
C HIS A 28 -24.16 20.48 -2.13
N PRO A 29 -24.32 19.77 -1.00
CA PRO A 29 -24.01 20.31 0.31
C PRO A 29 -22.49 20.31 0.57
N GLY A 30 -21.89 21.49 0.71
CA GLY A 30 -20.48 21.66 1.08
C GLY A 30 -19.71 22.58 0.13
N PRO A 31 -18.57 23.15 0.59
CA PRO A 31 -17.79 24.09 -0.22
C PRO A 31 -17.04 23.42 -1.36
N ASP A 32 -16.67 22.15 -1.18
CA ASP A 32 -15.92 21.34 -2.13
C ASP A 32 -16.44 19.89 -2.19
N ILE A 33 -15.98 19.15 -3.20
CA ILE A 33 -16.31 17.75 -3.39
C ILE A 33 -15.08 16.94 -3.79
N GLY A 34 -14.96 15.73 -3.23
CA GLY A 34 -13.98 14.74 -3.66
C GLY A 34 -14.47 13.91 -4.85
N VAL A 35 -13.55 13.27 -5.58
CA VAL A 35 -13.90 12.45 -6.76
C VAL A 35 -14.91 11.32 -6.45
N PRO A 36 -14.78 10.53 -5.35
CA PRO A 36 -15.76 9.49 -5.02
C PRO A 36 -17.16 10.03 -4.69
N ALA A 37 -17.23 11.18 -4.03
CA ALA A 37 -18.50 11.87 -3.74
C ALA A 37 -19.14 12.39 -5.04
N ALA A 38 -18.35 12.93 -5.97
CA ALA A 38 -18.83 13.37 -7.29
C ALA A 38 -19.33 12.19 -8.14
N ALA A 39 -18.67 11.03 -8.04
CA ALA A 39 -19.10 9.78 -8.68
C ALA A 39 -20.48 9.34 -8.15
N SER A 40 -20.66 9.35 -6.82
CA SER A 40 -21.95 9.05 -6.18
C SER A 40 -23.03 10.06 -6.57
N LEU A 41 -22.71 11.36 -6.56
CA LEU A 41 -23.63 12.43 -6.97
C LEU A 41 -24.14 12.21 -8.41
N ALA A 42 -23.23 11.97 -9.35
CA ALA A 42 -23.57 11.72 -10.75
C ALA A 42 -24.18 10.32 -10.99
N GLY A 43 -23.93 9.34 -10.11
CA GLY A 43 -24.34 7.95 -10.30
C GLY A 43 -23.54 7.25 -11.40
N VAL A 44 -22.24 7.52 -11.48
CA VAL A 44 -21.32 7.00 -12.51
C VAL A 44 -20.03 6.45 -11.87
N PRO A 45 -19.24 5.63 -12.57
CA PRO A 45 -17.96 5.13 -12.05
C PRO A 45 -16.97 6.26 -11.70
N VAL A 46 -16.10 6.01 -10.71
CA VAL A 46 -15.10 6.99 -10.21
C VAL A 46 -14.17 7.50 -11.32
N ALA A 47 -13.78 6.64 -12.26
CA ALA A 47 -12.96 7.02 -13.41
C ALA A 47 -13.66 8.02 -14.33
N GLU A 48 -14.96 7.84 -14.57
CA GLU A 48 -15.77 8.73 -15.39
C GLU A 48 -15.99 10.08 -14.69
N ALA A 49 -16.31 10.05 -13.40
CA ALA A 49 -16.44 11.26 -12.59
C ALA A 49 -15.14 12.09 -12.55
N ARG A 50 -13.98 11.42 -12.49
CA ARG A 50 -12.67 12.07 -12.56
C ARG A 50 -12.47 12.78 -13.90
N ALA A 51 -12.84 12.14 -15.01
CA ALA A 51 -12.76 12.75 -16.34
C ALA A 51 -13.66 13.99 -16.44
N HIS A 52 -14.91 13.89 -15.96
CA HIS A 52 -15.85 15.01 -15.93
C HIS A 52 -15.33 16.18 -15.07
N LEU A 53 -14.81 15.92 -13.87
CA LEU A 53 -14.22 16.96 -13.02
C LEU A 53 -12.99 17.62 -13.66
N ALA A 54 -12.15 16.84 -14.34
CA ALA A 54 -10.99 17.37 -15.07
C ALA A 54 -11.40 18.24 -16.25
N GLU A 55 -12.52 17.94 -16.91
CA GLU A 55 -13.10 18.76 -17.97
C GLU A 55 -13.66 20.07 -17.42
N LEU A 56 -14.43 20.01 -16.32
CA LEU A 56 -14.95 21.20 -15.64
C LEU A 56 -13.84 22.13 -15.17
N ALA A 57 -12.73 21.56 -14.66
CA ALA A 57 -11.56 22.34 -14.26
C ALA A 57 -10.89 23.04 -15.45
N ARG A 58 -10.75 22.36 -16.59
CA ARG A 58 -10.24 22.95 -17.85
C ARG A 58 -11.16 24.05 -18.39
N ALA A 59 -12.46 23.96 -18.13
CA ALA A 59 -13.44 24.98 -18.50
C ALA A 59 -13.54 26.13 -17.47
N HIS A 60 -12.72 26.12 -16.41
CA HIS A 60 -12.75 27.08 -15.30
C HIS A 60 -14.12 27.16 -14.59
N LEU A 61 -14.87 26.05 -14.58
CA LEU A 61 -16.16 25.93 -13.89
C LEU A 61 -16.03 25.32 -12.49
N VAL A 62 -14.89 24.70 -12.20
CA VAL A 62 -14.47 24.28 -10.85
C VAL A 62 -12.97 24.53 -10.69
N GLU A 63 -12.54 24.73 -9.45
CA GLU A 63 -11.13 24.85 -9.10
C GLU A 63 -10.66 23.59 -8.38
N LYS A 64 -9.48 23.07 -8.76
CA LYS A 64 -8.88 21.89 -8.13
C LYS A 64 -7.94 22.35 -7.01
N HIS A 65 -8.24 21.98 -5.78
CA HIS A 65 -7.37 22.24 -4.63
C HIS A 65 -6.67 20.95 -4.19
N PRO A 66 -5.33 20.96 -4.05
CA PRO A 66 -4.64 19.90 -3.33
C PRO A 66 -4.97 20.01 -1.83
N VAL A 67 -5.15 18.87 -1.18
CA VAL A 67 -5.20 18.80 0.28
C VAL A 67 -3.78 18.43 0.73
N GLU A 68 -3.17 19.23 1.60
CA GLU A 68 -1.84 18.92 2.13
C GLU A 68 -1.85 17.55 2.81
N GLY A 69 -0.92 16.67 2.42
CA GLY A 69 -0.81 15.31 2.96
C GLY A 69 -1.83 14.29 2.43
N ASP A 70 -2.71 14.64 1.49
CA ASP A 70 -3.65 13.70 0.86
C ASP A 70 -3.55 13.78 -0.68
N SER A 71 -3.18 12.65 -1.30
CA SER A 71 -3.10 12.49 -2.76
C SER A 71 -4.44 12.71 -3.47
N ARG A 72 -5.56 12.77 -2.72
CA ARG A 72 -6.92 12.96 -3.24
C ARG A 72 -7.22 14.45 -3.42
N SER A 73 -7.42 14.85 -4.68
CA SER A 73 -7.79 16.22 -5.03
C SER A 73 -9.26 16.53 -4.70
N ARG A 74 -9.51 17.73 -4.16
CA ARG A 74 -10.86 18.28 -3.97
C ARG A 74 -11.16 19.34 -5.03
N TYR A 75 -12.43 19.48 -5.36
CA TYR A 75 -12.91 20.41 -6.38
C TYR A 75 -13.92 21.39 -5.78
N ARG A 76 -13.68 22.69 -5.97
CA ARG A 76 -14.53 23.77 -5.48
C ARG A 76 -15.27 24.43 -6.63
N CYS A 77 -16.57 24.67 -6.45
CA CYS A 77 -17.37 25.50 -7.35
C CYS A 77 -17.66 26.83 -6.64
N HIS A 78 -17.22 27.95 -7.22
CA HIS A 78 -17.47 29.28 -6.66
C HIS A 78 -18.98 29.61 -6.59
N ASP A 79 -19.37 30.48 -5.67
CA ASP A 79 -20.78 30.75 -5.34
C ASP A 79 -21.61 31.26 -6.54
N LEU A 80 -21.01 32.07 -7.43
CA LEU A 80 -21.66 32.54 -8.66
C LEU A 80 -21.89 31.40 -9.66
N LEU A 81 -20.90 30.53 -9.83
CA LEU A 81 -21.00 29.34 -10.69
C LEU A 81 -22.00 28.32 -10.10
N ARG A 82 -22.05 28.20 -8.77
CA ARG A 82 -22.99 27.35 -8.05
C ARG A 82 -24.43 27.84 -8.20
N THR A 83 -24.65 29.14 -8.11
CA THR A 83 -25.95 29.77 -8.36
C THR A 83 -26.39 29.48 -9.80
N TYR A 84 -25.50 29.70 -10.78
CA TYR A 84 -25.76 29.39 -12.18
C TYR A 84 -26.06 27.91 -12.43
N ALA A 85 -25.29 26.99 -11.85
CA ALA A 85 -25.52 25.55 -11.92
C ALA A 85 -26.88 25.14 -11.33
N THR A 86 -27.30 25.79 -10.24
CA THR A 86 -28.58 25.53 -9.58
C THR A 86 -29.77 25.96 -10.46
N GLU A 87 -29.68 27.13 -11.09
CA GLU A 87 -30.66 27.59 -12.08
C GLU A 87 -30.77 26.63 -13.28
N LEU A 88 -29.61 26.19 -13.82
CA LEU A 88 -29.56 25.21 -14.90
C LEU A 88 -30.16 23.87 -14.48
N SER A 89 -29.91 23.41 -13.25
CA SER A 89 -30.47 22.14 -12.78
C SER A 89 -31.98 22.21 -12.58
N GLY A 90 -32.51 23.38 -12.18
CA GLY A 90 -33.94 23.63 -12.08
C GLY A 90 -34.68 23.52 -13.43
N THR A 91 -34.01 23.89 -14.52
CA THR A 91 -34.58 23.93 -15.87
C THR A 91 -34.35 22.65 -16.68
N ALA A 92 -33.17 22.02 -16.54
CA ALA A 92 -32.76 20.90 -17.38
C ALA A 92 -32.93 19.51 -16.72
N ASP A 93 -32.98 19.41 -15.39
CA ASP A 93 -33.09 18.14 -14.68
C ASP A 93 -34.47 17.97 -14.05
N THR A 94 -34.94 16.73 -13.91
CA THR A 94 -36.20 16.44 -13.21
C THR A 94 -36.02 16.55 -11.70
N GLU A 95 -37.08 16.91 -10.97
CA GLU A 95 -37.02 16.96 -9.50
C GLU A 95 -36.64 15.61 -8.88
N ALA A 96 -37.20 14.52 -9.41
CA ALA A 96 -36.86 13.15 -8.99
C ALA A 96 -35.37 12.84 -9.25
N GLY A 97 -34.83 13.25 -10.39
CA GLY A 97 -33.42 13.06 -10.73
C GLY A 97 -32.47 13.84 -9.80
N ARG A 98 -32.82 15.09 -9.47
CA ARG A 98 -32.09 15.90 -8.48
C ARG A 98 -32.13 15.26 -7.09
N ARG A 99 -33.32 14.85 -6.62
CA ARG A 99 -33.50 14.19 -5.30
C ARG A 99 -32.69 12.90 -5.21
N ALA A 100 -32.68 12.08 -6.26
CA ALA A 100 -31.87 10.87 -6.30
C ALA A 100 -30.35 11.16 -6.26
N ALA A 101 -29.88 12.21 -6.94
CA ALA A 101 -28.48 12.63 -6.88
C ALA A 101 -28.08 13.12 -5.47
N THR A 102 -28.92 13.94 -4.84
CA THR A 102 -28.72 14.37 -3.46
C THR A 102 -28.71 13.18 -2.50
N HIS A 103 -29.62 12.22 -2.66
CA HIS A 103 -29.65 11.02 -1.82
C HIS A 103 -28.36 10.21 -1.95
N ARG A 104 -27.89 9.92 -3.17
CA ARG A 104 -26.63 9.16 -3.37
C ARG A 104 -25.41 9.83 -2.74
N VAL A 105 -25.30 11.16 -2.81
CA VAL A 105 -24.15 11.85 -2.20
C VAL A 105 -24.26 11.92 -0.68
N LEU A 106 -25.47 12.03 -0.13
CA LEU A 106 -25.70 11.92 1.32
C LEU A 106 -25.40 10.50 1.82
N ASP A 107 -25.83 9.47 1.10
CA ASP A 107 -25.47 8.06 1.35
C ASP A 107 -23.96 7.89 1.35
N HIS A 108 -23.26 8.42 0.35
CA HIS A 108 -21.81 8.40 0.31
C HIS A 108 -21.19 8.99 1.58
N TYR A 109 -21.61 10.19 2.01
CA TYR A 109 -21.07 10.81 3.22
C TYR A 109 -21.44 10.04 4.49
N LEU A 110 -22.70 9.62 4.63
CA LEU A 110 -23.20 8.94 5.82
C LEU A 110 -22.53 7.58 6.02
N HIS A 111 -22.44 6.78 4.98
CA HIS A 111 -21.79 5.47 5.05
C HIS A 111 -20.27 5.59 5.21
N THR A 112 -19.62 6.55 4.53
CA THR A 112 -18.18 6.80 4.71
C THR A 112 -17.88 7.29 6.14
N ALA A 113 -18.68 8.22 6.67
CA ALA A 113 -18.50 8.75 8.01
C ALA A 113 -18.79 7.71 9.10
N THR A 114 -19.81 6.87 8.90
CA THR A 114 -20.12 5.76 9.81
C THR A 114 -19.00 4.73 9.81
N ALA A 115 -18.50 4.34 8.63
CA ALA A 115 -17.34 3.46 8.53
C ALA A 115 -16.11 4.05 9.25
N ALA A 116 -15.81 5.33 9.03
CA ALA A 116 -14.72 6.02 9.72
C ALA A 116 -14.94 6.07 11.23
N ALA A 117 -16.16 6.35 11.68
CA ALA A 117 -16.49 6.44 13.09
C ALA A 117 -16.36 5.08 13.79
N LEU A 118 -16.70 3.97 13.15
CA LEU A 118 -16.51 2.63 13.69
C LEU A 118 -15.02 2.27 13.78
N LEU A 119 -14.18 2.77 12.87
CA LEU A 119 -12.73 2.60 12.95
C LEU A 119 -12.12 3.42 14.09
N LEU A 120 -12.56 4.67 14.27
CA LEU A 120 -12.04 5.55 15.32
C LEU A 120 -12.58 5.21 16.71
N TYR A 121 -13.80 4.68 16.80
CA TYR A 121 -14.49 4.37 18.04
C TYR A 121 -15.15 2.98 17.97
N PRO A 122 -14.37 1.90 18.10
CA PRO A 122 -14.86 0.52 17.93
C PRO A 122 -15.96 0.13 18.92
N HIS A 123 -16.05 0.83 20.05
CA HIS A 123 -17.04 0.59 21.11
C HIS A 123 -18.36 1.36 20.89
N ARG A 124 -18.46 2.16 19.82
CA ARG A 124 -19.68 2.92 19.54
C ARG A 124 -20.75 2.00 18.96
N HIS A 125 -21.96 2.07 19.50
CA HIS A 125 -23.11 1.36 18.94
C HIS A 125 -23.33 1.76 17.48
N SER A 126 -23.42 0.76 16.60
CA SER A 126 -23.70 0.95 15.19
C SER A 126 -25.08 1.59 15.00
N ILE A 127 -25.16 2.59 14.11
CA ILE A 127 -26.44 3.12 13.64
C ILE A 127 -26.88 2.20 12.48
N ASP A 128 -28.10 1.67 12.56
CA ASP A 128 -28.67 0.92 11.45
C ASP A 128 -28.94 1.87 10.28
N LEU A 129 -28.19 1.71 9.20
CA LEU A 129 -28.28 2.57 8.02
C LEU A 129 -29.21 1.94 6.99
N ALA A 130 -30.02 2.77 6.34
CA ALA A 130 -30.81 2.34 5.21
C ALA A 130 -29.91 1.79 4.08
N PRO A 131 -30.41 0.86 3.23
CA PRO A 131 -29.65 0.37 2.09
C PRO A 131 -29.23 1.49 1.13
N LEU A 132 -28.01 1.40 0.60
CA LEU A 132 -27.46 2.35 -0.37
C LEU A 132 -28.33 2.45 -1.63
N GLN A 133 -28.55 3.68 -2.12
CA GLN A 133 -29.14 3.90 -3.43
C GLN A 133 -28.24 3.36 -4.56
N PRO A 134 -28.83 2.80 -5.64
CA PRO A 134 -28.07 2.39 -6.81
C PRO A 134 -27.20 3.52 -7.36
N GLY A 135 -25.89 3.26 -7.50
CA GLY A 135 -24.90 4.22 -7.98
C GLY A 135 -24.25 5.07 -6.87
N ALA A 136 -24.61 4.90 -5.61
CA ALA A 136 -23.82 5.42 -4.48
C ALA A 136 -22.62 4.49 -4.24
N ALA A 137 -21.43 5.07 -4.13
CA ALA A 137 -20.19 4.35 -3.87
C ALA A 137 -19.48 5.01 -2.68
N PRO A 138 -19.72 4.57 -1.42
CA PRO A 138 -19.00 5.11 -0.26
C PRO A 138 -17.49 4.90 -0.43
N ALA A 139 -16.69 5.79 0.16
CA ALA A 139 -15.24 5.63 0.09
C ALA A 139 -14.83 4.39 0.90
N GLY A 140 -14.12 3.46 0.27
CA GLY A 140 -13.41 2.41 0.98
C GLY A 140 -12.37 3.04 1.90
N LEU A 141 -12.49 2.80 3.20
CA LEU A 141 -11.47 3.19 4.17
C LEU A 141 -10.60 1.97 4.36
N ALA A 142 -9.44 1.96 3.69
CA ALA A 142 -8.41 0.96 3.94
C ALA A 142 -8.11 0.93 5.44
N THR A 143 -8.02 -0.26 6.01
CA THR A 143 -7.72 -0.44 7.44
C THR A 143 -6.37 -1.13 7.61
N VAL A 144 -5.72 -0.91 8.75
CA VAL A 144 -4.53 -1.69 9.11
C VAL A 144 -4.86 -3.20 9.13
N ALA A 145 -6.05 -3.57 9.59
CA ALA A 145 -6.48 -4.97 9.62
C ALA A 145 -6.58 -5.59 8.22
N GLU A 146 -7.19 -4.88 7.26
CA GLU A 146 -7.29 -5.33 5.87
C GLU A 146 -5.90 -5.46 5.23
N ALA A 147 -5.01 -4.48 5.45
CA ALA A 147 -3.64 -4.55 4.96
C ALA A 147 -2.87 -5.74 5.57
N ASN A 148 -3.03 -5.99 6.87
CA ASN A 148 -2.41 -7.11 7.56
C ASN A 148 -2.94 -8.45 7.05
N VAL A 149 -4.24 -8.58 6.74
CA VAL A 149 -4.80 -9.81 6.14
C VAL A 149 -4.10 -10.17 4.84
N HIS A 150 -3.80 -9.17 3.99
CA HIS A 150 -3.00 -9.41 2.78
C HIS A 150 -1.56 -9.83 3.11
N GLY A 151 -0.94 -9.26 4.16
CA GLY A 151 0.35 -9.72 4.66
C GLY A 151 0.34 -11.18 5.13
N ASP A 152 -0.65 -11.56 5.94
CA ASP A 152 -0.82 -12.92 6.47
C ASP A 152 -1.08 -13.94 5.33
N MET A 153 -1.89 -13.54 4.34
CA MET A 153 -2.11 -14.35 3.14
C MET A 153 -0.81 -14.53 2.34
N ALA A 154 0.02 -13.50 2.25
CA ALA A 154 1.30 -13.59 1.57
C ALA A 154 2.23 -14.57 2.28
N GLU A 155 2.30 -14.52 3.61
CA GLU A 155 3.06 -15.49 4.41
C GLU A 155 2.56 -16.92 4.17
N ALA A 156 1.24 -17.13 4.22
CA ALA A 156 0.64 -18.43 3.97
C ALA A 156 0.94 -18.97 2.56
N PHE A 157 0.89 -18.11 1.53
CA PHE A 157 1.30 -18.49 0.18
C PHE A 157 2.80 -18.79 0.10
N GLY A 158 3.63 -18.03 0.82
CA GLY A 158 5.07 -18.27 0.95
C GLY A 158 5.38 -19.66 1.52
N LEU A 159 4.75 -20.02 2.63
CA LEU A 159 4.88 -21.34 3.25
C LEU A 159 4.41 -22.47 2.33
N ALA A 160 3.43 -22.21 1.47
CA ALA A 160 2.94 -23.15 0.46
C ALA A 160 3.81 -23.20 -0.83
N GLY A 161 4.91 -22.45 -0.91
CA GLY A 161 5.75 -22.35 -2.11
C GLY A 161 5.12 -21.57 -3.28
N ARG A 162 4.00 -20.87 -3.04
CA ARG A 162 3.24 -20.12 -4.05
C ARG A 162 3.74 -18.68 -4.14
N TYR A 163 5.02 -18.50 -4.46
CA TYR A 163 5.70 -17.21 -4.32
C TYR A 163 5.13 -16.09 -5.20
N ARG A 164 4.61 -16.39 -6.39
CA ARG A 164 3.96 -15.36 -7.24
C ARG A 164 2.72 -14.76 -6.57
N GLU A 165 1.96 -15.58 -5.86
CA GLU A 165 0.78 -15.12 -5.15
C GLU A 165 1.16 -14.39 -3.88
N ALA A 166 2.22 -14.83 -3.18
CA ALA A 166 2.79 -14.10 -2.06
C ALA A 166 3.27 -12.68 -2.45
N VAL A 167 3.90 -12.52 -3.62
CA VAL A 167 4.25 -11.20 -4.15
C VAL A 167 2.99 -10.36 -4.42
N ALA A 168 1.96 -10.95 -5.03
CA ALA A 168 0.73 -10.22 -5.35
C ALA A 168 -0.02 -9.75 -4.08
N GLU A 169 -0.08 -10.57 -3.04
CA GLU A 169 -0.69 -10.17 -1.77
C GLU A 169 0.13 -9.10 -1.04
N ASN A 170 1.46 -9.21 -1.01
CA ASN A 170 2.28 -8.13 -0.45
C ASN A 170 2.16 -6.81 -1.24
N GLN A 171 1.95 -6.85 -2.56
CA GLN A 171 1.66 -5.63 -3.35
C GLN A 171 0.36 -4.96 -2.92
N ARG A 172 -0.69 -5.74 -2.64
CA ARG A 172 -1.95 -5.20 -2.10
C ARG A 172 -1.78 -4.65 -0.70
N ALA A 173 -1.07 -5.37 0.18
CA ALA A 173 -0.74 -4.89 1.51
C ALA A 173 0.04 -3.56 1.46
N LEU A 174 1.02 -3.45 0.56
CA LEU A 174 1.81 -2.25 0.33
C LEU A 174 0.95 -1.05 -0.09
N GLU A 175 0.04 -1.25 -1.06
CA GLU A 175 -0.88 -0.21 -1.51
C GLU A 175 -1.78 0.28 -0.37
N LEU A 176 -2.31 -0.64 0.44
CA LEU A 176 -3.16 -0.31 1.59
C LEU A 176 -2.36 0.41 2.68
N HIS A 177 -1.16 -0.08 3.04
CA HIS A 177 -0.30 0.55 4.03
C HIS A 177 0.12 1.97 3.62
N ARG A 178 0.41 2.20 2.34
CA ARG A 178 0.64 3.54 1.81
C ARG A 178 -0.60 4.42 1.89
N ALA A 179 -1.77 3.89 1.55
CA ALA A 179 -3.02 4.64 1.58
C ALA A 179 -3.41 5.11 2.99
N ILE A 180 -3.05 4.33 4.03
CA ILE A 180 -3.32 4.66 5.44
C ILE A 180 -2.14 5.34 6.15
N GLY A 181 -1.00 5.52 5.48
CA GLY A 181 0.22 6.11 6.06
C GLY A 181 0.92 5.21 7.10
N ASN A 182 0.69 3.89 7.09
CA ASN A 182 1.38 2.95 7.97
C ASN A 182 2.79 2.65 7.42
N ARG A 183 3.78 3.45 7.83
CA ARG A 183 5.18 3.33 7.38
C ARG A 183 5.83 2.01 7.78
N VAL A 184 5.49 1.46 8.96
CA VAL A 184 6.00 0.15 9.40
C VAL A 184 5.50 -0.95 8.48
N GLY A 185 4.19 -0.97 8.21
CA GLY A 185 3.57 -1.92 7.28
C GLY A 185 4.05 -1.76 5.84
N GLU A 186 4.29 -0.52 5.38
CA GLU A 186 4.88 -0.25 4.07
C GLU A 186 6.26 -0.93 3.93
N ALA A 187 7.12 -0.77 4.93
CA ALA A 187 8.44 -1.36 4.93
C ALA A 187 8.40 -2.90 4.99
N GLY A 188 7.52 -3.46 5.83
CA GLY A 188 7.32 -4.91 5.93
C GLY A 188 6.85 -5.53 4.60
N ALA A 189 5.87 -4.91 3.95
CA ALA A 189 5.37 -5.37 2.65
C ALA A 189 6.44 -5.25 1.54
N LEU A 190 7.26 -4.18 1.54
CA LEU A 190 8.40 -4.05 0.63
C LEU A 190 9.42 -5.18 0.81
N ASN A 191 9.76 -5.51 2.06
CA ASN A 191 10.63 -6.64 2.35
C ASN A 191 10.00 -7.98 1.90
N GLY A 192 8.71 -8.18 2.16
CA GLY A 192 7.98 -9.38 1.71
C GLY A 192 7.99 -9.54 0.18
N ILE A 193 7.74 -8.46 -0.58
CA ILE A 193 7.90 -8.46 -2.04
C ILE A 193 9.33 -8.86 -2.41
N GLY A 194 10.33 -8.27 -1.75
CA GLY A 194 11.72 -8.54 -2.04
C GLY A 194 12.10 -10.00 -1.80
N TRP A 195 11.77 -10.54 -0.62
CA TRP A 195 12.01 -11.93 -0.25
C TRP A 195 11.40 -12.92 -1.26
N TYR A 196 10.11 -12.80 -1.55
CA TYR A 196 9.45 -13.73 -2.48
C TYR A 196 9.88 -13.52 -3.93
N SER A 197 10.31 -12.31 -4.31
CA SER A 197 10.94 -12.08 -5.62
C SER A 197 12.30 -12.79 -5.72
N ALA A 198 13.11 -12.77 -4.65
CA ALA A 198 14.38 -13.49 -4.62
C ALA A 198 14.17 -15.01 -4.73
N LEU A 199 13.16 -15.57 -4.06
CA LEU A 199 12.78 -16.98 -4.19
C LEU A 199 12.27 -17.35 -5.60
N LEU A 200 11.81 -16.38 -6.37
CA LEU A 200 11.45 -16.54 -7.79
C LEU A 200 12.64 -16.38 -8.75
N GLY A 201 13.83 -16.02 -8.24
CA GLY A 201 15.01 -15.72 -9.05
C GLY A 201 15.06 -14.29 -9.59
N GLU A 202 14.14 -13.42 -9.16
CA GLU A 202 14.07 -12.00 -9.56
C GLU A 202 14.94 -11.15 -8.62
N TYR A 203 16.26 -11.41 -8.59
CA TYR A 203 17.17 -10.88 -7.56
C TYR A 203 17.36 -9.37 -7.62
N GLU A 204 17.45 -8.75 -8.80
CA GLU A 204 17.58 -7.29 -8.92
C GLU A 204 16.34 -6.57 -8.39
N ARG A 205 15.15 -7.08 -8.74
CA ARG A 205 13.88 -6.56 -8.22
C ARG A 205 13.78 -6.74 -6.70
N ALA A 206 14.29 -7.87 -6.19
CA ALA A 206 14.35 -8.12 -4.76
C ALA A 206 15.19 -7.05 -4.04
N LEU A 207 16.37 -6.73 -4.58
CA LEU A 207 17.23 -5.68 -4.05
C LEU A 207 16.55 -4.32 -4.05
N GLU A 208 15.91 -3.93 -5.14
CA GLU A 208 15.18 -2.66 -5.23
C GLU A 208 14.11 -2.55 -4.12
N CYS A 209 13.31 -3.60 -3.93
CA CYS A 209 12.23 -3.60 -2.95
C CYS A 209 12.77 -3.62 -1.50
N CYS A 210 13.74 -4.49 -1.19
CA CYS A 210 14.33 -4.57 0.14
C CYS A 210 15.09 -3.29 0.49
N GLN A 211 15.82 -2.67 -0.43
CA GLN A 211 16.52 -1.40 -0.17
C GLN A 211 15.53 -0.26 0.11
N ALA A 212 14.42 -0.19 -0.63
CA ALA A 212 13.35 0.76 -0.34
C ALA A 212 12.75 0.53 1.06
N GLY A 213 12.48 -0.72 1.44
CA GLY A 213 11.99 -1.08 2.78
C GLY A 213 12.99 -0.74 3.89
N LEU A 214 14.27 -1.06 3.68
CA LEU A 214 15.35 -0.81 4.62
C LEU A 214 15.51 0.69 4.90
N ALA A 215 15.43 1.54 3.88
CA ALA A 215 15.48 2.99 4.05
C ALA A 215 14.39 3.48 5.03
N VAL A 216 13.17 2.97 4.90
CA VAL A 216 12.06 3.30 5.83
C VAL A 216 12.35 2.78 7.24
N GLN A 217 12.85 1.55 7.39
CA GLN A 217 13.15 0.98 8.70
C GLN A 217 14.29 1.72 9.42
N VAL A 218 15.26 2.25 8.67
CA VAL A 218 16.33 3.11 9.20
C VAL A 218 15.76 4.44 9.70
N GLU A 219 14.88 5.08 8.91
CA GLU A 219 14.17 6.30 9.34
C GLU A 219 13.36 6.09 10.64
N LEU A 220 12.75 4.91 10.78
CA LEU A 220 11.92 4.54 11.94
C LEU A 220 12.72 4.02 13.14
N GLY A 221 14.01 3.71 12.96
CA GLY A 221 14.82 3.05 13.99
C GLY A 221 14.38 1.62 14.32
N ASP A 222 13.66 0.95 13.42
CA ASP A 222 13.20 -0.44 13.60
C ASP A 222 14.35 -1.42 13.34
N ARG A 223 15.15 -1.67 14.38
CA ARG A 223 16.36 -2.48 14.27
C ARG A 223 16.08 -3.95 13.97
N HIS A 224 14.97 -4.48 14.45
CA HIS A 224 14.61 -5.88 14.22
C HIS A 224 14.29 -6.12 12.74
N SER A 225 13.43 -5.27 12.16
CA SER A 225 13.07 -5.38 10.74
C SER A 225 14.26 -5.10 9.81
N GLN A 226 15.19 -4.23 10.20
CA GLN A 226 16.45 -4.02 9.47
C GLN A 226 17.25 -5.32 9.35
N GLY A 227 17.35 -6.12 10.42
CA GLY A 227 18.06 -7.39 10.41
C GLY A 227 17.51 -8.36 9.36
N ASN A 228 16.19 -8.58 9.38
CA ASN A 228 15.52 -9.47 8.43
C ASN A 228 15.63 -8.97 6.97
N THR A 229 15.57 -7.66 6.76
CA THR A 229 15.67 -7.06 5.43
C THR A 229 17.11 -7.13 4.89
N LEU A 230 18.11 -6.94 5.74
CA LEU A 230 19.52 -7.09 5.39
C LEU A 230 19.88 -8.54 5.04
N ASP A 231 19.30 -9.54 5.74
CA ASP A 231 19.44 -10.95 5.36
C ASP A 231 18.83 -11.22 3.96
N SER A 232 17.65 -10.65 3.67
CA SER A 232 17.00 -10.77 2.36
C SER A 232 17.84 -10.12 1.24
N ILE A 233 18.47 -8.96 1.50
CA ILE A 233 19.42 -8.31 0.59
C ILE A 233 20.65 -9.20 0.36
N GLY A 234 21.22 -9.75 1.43
CA GLY A 234 22.36 -10.67 1.37
C GLY A 234 22.04 -11.90 0.53
N TYR A 235 20.83 -12.45 0.66
CA TYR A 235 20.36 -13.60 -0.13
C TYR A 235 20.32 -13.27 -1.62
N ALA A 236 19.73 -12.13 -2.00
CA ALA A 236 19.71 -11.70 -3.40
C ALA A 236 21.13 -11.45 -3.94
N GLN A 237 22.02 -10.81 -3.17
CA GLN A 237 23.42 -10.58 -3.56
C GLN A 237 24.20 -11.88 -3.75
N HIS A 238 24.01 -12.86 -2.85
CA HIS A 238 24.62 -14.19 -2.96
C HIS A 238 24.29 -14.83 -4.31
N HIS A 239 23.01 -14.85 -4.66
CA HIS A 239 22.56 -15.47 -5.91
C HIS A 239 22.95 -14.69 -7.17
N LEU A 240 23.27 -13.40 -7.05
CA LEU A 240 23.89 -12.61 -8.10
C LEU A 240 25.41 -12.82 -8.21
N GLY A 241 26.01 -13.67 -7.37
CA GLY A 241 27.46 -13.89 -7.32
C GLY A 241 28.23 -12.74 -6.68
N ARG A 242 27.54 -11.79 -6.03
CA ARG A 242 28.15 -10.64 -5.33
C ARG A 242 28.50 -11.03 -3.90
N TYR A 243 29.42 -11.99 -3.77
CA TYR A 243 29.69 -12.63 -2.47
C TYR A 243 30.25 -11.66 -1.42
N ALA A 244 31.07 -10.67 -1.80
CA ALA A 244 31.58 -9.66 -0.88
C ALA A 244 30.45 -8.82 -0.30
N ASP A 245 29.59 -8.25 -1.16
CA ASP A 245 28.42 -7.46 -0.75
C ASP A 245 27.46 -8.29 0.13
N ALA A 246 27.25 -9.57 -0.21
CA ALA A 246 26.40 -10.47 0.58
C ALA A 246 26.95 -10.69 1.99
N VAL A 247 28.27 -10.90 2.13
CA VAL A 247 28.93 -11.01 3.44
C VAL A 247 28.72 -9.73 4.27
N GLU A 248 28.90 -8.55 3.67
CA GLU A 248 28.67 -7.28 4.36
C GLU A 248 27.21 -7.14 4.85
N SER A 249 26.24 -7.47 3.99
CA SER A 249 24.81 -7.44 4.33
C SER A 249 24.47 -8.41 5.47
N TYR A 250 24.97 -9.65 5.42
CA TYR A 250 24.74 -10.63 6.47
C TYR A 250 25.41 -10.24 7.79
N GLU A 251 26.62 -9.68 7.76
CA GLU A 251 27.28 -9.19 8.98
C GLU A 251 26.51 -8.02 9.61
N ALA A 252 25.99 -7.09 8.79
CA ALA A 252 25.12 -6.02 9.26
C ALA A 252 23.79 -6.55 9.83
N ALA A 253 23.20 -7.58 9.20
CA ALA A 253 22.01 -8.27 9.70
C ALA A 253 22.26 -8.90 11.09
N LEU A 254 23.38 -9.60 11.26
CA LEU A 254 23.74 -10.24 12.53
C LEU A 254 23.91 -9.25 13.68
N VAL A 255 24.46 -8.06 13.41
CA VAL A 255 24.53 -6.99 14.43
C VAL A 255 23.12 -6.60 14.88
N ALA A 256 22.21 -6.36 13.93
CA ALA A 256 20.83 -5.95 14.22
C ALA A 256 20.02 -7.03 14.98
N LEU A 257 20.18 -8.29 14.59
CA LEU A 257 19.49 -9.44 15.20
C LEU A 257 20.00 -9.72 16.62
N ARG A 258 21.30 -9.56 16.87
CA ARG A 258 21.87 -9.67 18.22
C ARG A 258 21.43 -8.56 19.15
N GLU A 259 21.37 -7.33 18.65
CA GLU A 259 20.87 -6.17 19.43
C GLU A 259 19.41 -6.34 19.83
N THR A 260 18.61 -7.00 18.98
CA THR A 260 17.18 -7.23 19.22
C THR A 260 16.88 -8.56 19.92
N GLY A 261 17.89 -9.44 20.05
CA GLY A 261 17.77 -10.74 20.71
C GLY A 261 17.05 -11.80 19.86
N ASP A 262 16.92 -11.60 18.55
CA ASP A 262 16.31 -12.57 17.65
C ASP A 262 17.30 -13.69 17.30
N ARG A 263 17.40 -14.66 18.20
CA ARG A 263 18.33 -15.78 18.10
C ARG A 263 18.02 -16.72 16.93
N TYR A 264 16.76 -16.88 16.56
CA TYR A 264 16.39 -17.79 15.48
C TYR A 264 16.87 -17.23 14.13
N ASN A 265 16.53 -15.97 13.83
CA ASN A 265 16.99 -15.34 12.60
C ASN A 265 18.50 -15.09 12.61
N GLU A 266 19.14 -14.91 13.77
CA GLU A 266 20.60 -14.91 13.87
C GLU A 266 21.20 -16.21 13.33
N ALA A 267 20.65 -17.37 13.73
CA ALA A 267 21.15 -18.66 13.28
C ALA A 267 20.93 -18.90 11.79
N VAL A 268 19.76 -18.50 11.26
CA VAL A 268 19.45 -18.57 9.83
C VAL A 268 20.46 -17.73 9.03
N THR A 269 20.68 -16.48 9.45
CA THR A 269 21.62 -15.54 8.83
C THR A 269 23.07 -16.07 8.88
N LEU A 270 23.49 -16.69 10.00
CA LEU A 270 24.79 -17.36 10.11
C LEU A 270 24.92 -18.52 9.11
N GLY A 271 23.83 -19.25 8.87
CA GLY A 271 23.77 -20.29 7.86
C GLY A 271 24.02 -19.76 6.46
N HIS A 272 23.30 -18.72 6.06
CA HIS A 272 23.45 -18.04 4.78
C HIS A 272 24.86 -17.43 4.60
N LEU A 273 25.41 -16.84 5.67
CA LEU A 273 26.78 -16.32 5.67
C LEU A 273 27.82 -17.44 5.46
N GLY A 274 27.61 -18.60 6.08
CA GLY A 274 28.47 -19.78 5.87
C GLY A 274 28.43 -20.27 4.42
N ASP A 275 27.23 -20.33 3.82
CA ASP A 275 27.05 -20.75 2.43
C ASP A 275 27.74 -19.77 1.46
N THR A 276 27.63 -18.47 1.73
CA THR A 276 28.28 -17.42 0.95
C THR A 276 29.80 -17.49 1.05
N ARG A 277 30.34 -17.70 2.25
CA ARG A 277 31.80 -17.85 2.46
C ARG A 277 32.34 -19.10 1.78
N ALA A 278 31.60 -20.20 1.82
CA ALA A 278 31.97 -21.43 1.11
C ALA A 278 31.98 -21.21 -0.41
N ALA A 279 30.97 -20.53 -0.96
CA ALA A 279 30.90 -20.17 -2.37
C ALA A 279 32.04 -19.21 -2.79
N ALA A 280 32.49 -18.33 -1.90
CA ALA A 280 33.65 -17.46 -2.08
C ALA A 280 35.00 -18.17 -1.92
N GLY A 281 35.02 -19.46 -1.54
CA GLY A 281 36.22 -20.27 -1.33
C GLY A 281 36.85 -20.17 0.07
N ASP A 282 36.26 -19.40 0.99
CA ASP A 282 36.71 -19.33 2.39
C ASP A 282 36.05 -20.42 3.25
N HIS A 283 36.53 -21.65 3.06
CA HIS A 283 36.01 -22.82 3.77
C HIS A 283 36.21 -22.75 5.29
N ALA A 284 37.28 -22.08 5.77
CA ALA A 284 37.53 -21.93 7.20
C ALA A 284 36.49 -21.01 7.85
N ALA A 285 36.22 -19.85 7.24
CA ALA A 285 35.20 -18.93 7.74
C ALA A 285 33.78 -19.49 7.57
N ALA A 286 33.53 -20.28 6.51
CA ALA A 286 32.27 -21.00 6.33
C ALA A 286 32.00 -21.98 7.48
N ARG A 287 32.99 -22.82 7.82
CA ARG A 287 32.92 -23.75 8.97
C ARG A 287 32.56 -23.01 10.25
N ALA A 288 33.26 -21.91 10.55
CA ALA A 288 33.00 -21.12 11.75
C ALA A 288 31.59 -20.53 11.79
N SER A 289 31.04 -20.08 10.66
CA SER A 289 29.66 -19.60 10.58
C SER A 289 28.64 -20.71 10.84
N TRP A 290 28.79 -21.88 10.20
CA TRP A 290 27.87 -23.00 10.39
C TRP A 290 27.95 -23.60 11.80
N GLU A 291 29.13 -23.64 12.43
CA GLU A 291 29.28 -24.07 13.82
C GLU A 291 28.53 -23.15 14.78
N ARG A 292 28.61 -21.83 14.56
CA ARG A 292 27.85 -20.84 15.36
C ARG A 292 26.34 -20.97 15.12
N ALA A 293 25.91 -21.11 13.86
CA ALA A 293 24.50 -21.31 13.52
C ALA A 293 23.93 -22.53 14.23
N ARG A 294 24.66 -23.65 14.18
CA ARG A 294 24.31 -24.89 14.87
C ARG A 294 24.22 -24.71 16.38
N ALA A 295 25.22 -24.08 17.00
CA ALA A 295 25.23 -23.85 18.44
C ALA A 295 24.00 -23.03 18.89
N VAL A 296 23.63 -21.99 18.13
CA VAL A 296 22.43 -21.19 18.44
C VAL A 296 21.15 -22.04 18.31
N LEU A 297 21.03 -22.87 17.27
CA LEU A 297 19.85 -23.74 17.11
C LEU A 297 19.79 -24.88 18.13
N ASP A 298 20.93 -25.44 18.53
CA ASP A 298 21.04 -26.44 19.60
C ASP A 298 20.54 -25.84 20.92
N ASP A 299 20.96 -24.62 21.26
CA ASP A 299 20.46 -23.90 22.45
C ASP A 299 18.94 -23.65 22.39
N LEU A 300 18.37 -23.47 21.19
CA LEU A 300 16.94 -23.31 20.96
C LEU A 300 16.19 -24.66 20.88
N ASN A 301 16.89 -25.79 20.95
CA ASN A 301 16.35 -27.14 20.67
C ASN A 301 15.64 -27.23 19.31
N HIS A 302 16.14 -26.53 18.30
CA HIS A 302 15.53 -26.46 16.97
C HIS A 302 16.07 -27.57 16.05
N PRO A 303 15.22 -28.34 15.33
CA PRO A 303 15.64 -29.48 14.52
C PRO A 303 16.61 -29.11 13.38
N ASP A 304 16.55 -27.88 12.92
CA ASP A 304 17.38 -27.37 11.82
C ASP A 304 18.88 -27.35 12.16
N ALA A 305 19.28 -27.52 13.42
CA ALA A 305 20.69 -27.71 13.78
C ALA A 305 21.34 -28.89 13.03
N ALA A 306 20.55 -29.91 12.69
CA ALA A 306 21.01 -31.09 11.96
C ALA A 306 21.55 -30.77 10.56
N GLN A 307 21.02 -29.75 9.88
CA GLN A 307 21.46 -29.39 8.54
C GLN A 307 22.92 -28.93 8.51
N PHE A 308 23.36 -28.19 9.55
CA PHE A 308 24.73 -27.72 9.66
C PHE A 308 25.70 -28.85 9.98
N THR A 309 25.25 -29.91 10.65
CA THR A 309 26.07 -31.12 10.85
C THR A 309 26.38 -31.80 9.52
N VAL A 310 25.42 -31.81 8.58
CA VAL A 310 25.63 -32.36 7.23
C VAL A 310 26.63 -31.50 6.46
N LYS A 311 26.42 -30.17 6.42
CA LYS A 311 27.32 -29.23 5.74
C LYS A 311 28.76 -29.31 6.23
N LEU A 312 28.96 -29.39 7.55
CA LEU A 312 30.30 -29.53 8.15
C LEU A 312 31.00 -30.82 7.70
N ARG A 313 30.29 -31.95 7.68
CA ARG A 313 30.84 -33.25 7.21
C ARG A 313 31.17 -33.25 5.72
N GLU A 314 30.37 -32.57 4.90
CA GLU A 314 30.63 -32.45 3.47
C GLU A 314 31.88 -31.61 3.21
N LEU A 315 32.09 -30.54 3.98
CA LEU A 315 33.30 -29.72 3.91
C LEU A 315 34.56 -30.51 4.27
N ASP A 316 34.49 -31.39 5.27
CA ASP A 316 35.61 -32.27 5.68
C ASP A 316 35.99 -33.33 4.63
N ARG A 317 35.13 -33.55 3.62
CA ARG A 317 35.39 -34.49 2.52
C ARG A 317 36.07 -33.84 1.33
N VAL A 318 36.17 -32.50 1.31
CA VAL A 318 36.91 -31.77 0.27
C VAL A 318 38.41 -31.86 0.65
N PRO A 319 39.25 -32.52 -0.17
CA PRO A 319 40.66 -32.77 0.14
C PRO A 319 41.53 -31.51 0.14
#